data_AF-A0A2M4C1K0-F1
#
_entry.id   AF-A0A2M4C1K0-F1
#
_cell.length_a   1.000
_cell.length_b   1.000
_cell.length_c   1.000
_cell.angle_alpha   90.00
_cell.angle_beta   90.00
_cell.angle_gamma   90.00
#
_symmetry.space_group_name_H-M   'P 1'
#
loop_
_entity.id
_entity.type
_entity.pdbx_description
1 polymer ?
#
loop_
_entity_poly.entity_id
_entity_poly.type
_entity_poly.pdbx_seq_one_letter_code
_entity_poly.pdbx_strand_id
1 'polypeptide(L)'
;MSTRETPDISKVLAKIQKPLEILAKTDPTAESKPAGGKLKAVKPKKDAVASTETVRGRPKSGRIWKTQKERFAVVKKTIRRKTTDERLAYRAEMKQIKELSQSLKDERKRQNEEKRLRREENKRRRLENERKAEIVQIINNPAKLKRMRKKQLRMIEKRDLANVKVV
;
A
#
# COMPACT_ATOMS: atom_id res chain seq x y z
N MET A 1 -33.48 1.76 16.45
CA MET A 1 -32.56 1.27 15.40
C MET A 1 -32.14 2.47 14.57
N SER A 2 -30.90 2.94 14.73
CA SER A 2 -30.41 4.13 14.05
C SER A 2 -29.61 3.71 12.82
N THR A 3 -30.19 3.90 11.63
CA THR A 3 -29.54 3.67 10.35
C THR A 3 -28.44 4.71 10.17
N ARG A 4 -27.18 4.26 10.24
CA ARG A 4 -26.03 5.11 9.89
C ARG A 4 -26.14 5.46 8.41
N GLU A 5 -26.48 6.71 8.12
CA GLU A 5 -26.42 7.25 6.77
C GLU A 5 -24.99 7.09 6.24
N THR A 6 -24.82 6.27 5.21
CA THR A 6 -23.54 6.14 4.51
C THR A 6 -23.26 7.45 3.79
N PRO A 7 -22.11 8.11 4.00
CA PRO A 7 -21.79 9.33 3.28
C PRO A 7 -21.72 9.04 1.78
N ASP A 8 -22.39 9.88 0.98
CA ASP A 8 -22.46 9.74 -0.48
C ASP A 8 -21.10 10.06 -1.13
N ILE A 9 -20.36 9.01 -1.48
CA ILE A 9 -19.02 9.05 -2.08
C ILE A 9 -19.10 9.10 -3.62
N SER A 10 -20.30 9.13 -4.22
CA SER A 10 -20.52 9.09 -5.67
C SER A 10 -19.73 10.16 -6.43
N LYS A 11 -19.64 11.38 -5.89
CA LYS A 11 -18.90 12.50 -6.49
C LYS A 11 -17.37 12.29 -6.52
N VAL A 12 -16.83 11.58 -5.53
CA VAL A 12 -15.39 11.26 -5.46
C VAL A 12 -15.04 10.16 -6.46
N LEU A 13 -15.90 9.13 -6.57
CA LEU A 13 -15.75 8.03 -7.52
C LEU A 13 -15.83 8.49 -8.98
N ALA A 14 -16.78 9.39 -9.31
CA ALA A 14 -16.93 9.94 -10.66
C ALA A 14 -15.70 10.74 -11.14
N LYS A 15 -14.87 11.25 -10.22
CA LYS A 15 -13.63 11.97 -10.54
C LYS A 15 -12.49 11.02 -10.94
N ILE A 16 -12.51 9.78 -10.45
CA ILE A 16 -11.47 8.77 -10.66
C ILE A 16 -11.68 8.01 -11.98
N GLN A 17 -12.93 7.87 -12.44
CA GLN A 17 -13.28 7.10 -13.65
C GLN A 17 -12.83 7.71 -14.99
N LYS A 18 -12.37 8.97 -15.02
CA LYS A 18 -12.14 9.71 -16.28
C LYS A 18 -10.73 9.64 -16.91
N PRO A 19 -9.95 8.55 -16.73
CA PRO A 19 -8.90 8.24 -17.70
C PRO A 19 -8.83 6.76 -18.15
N LEU A 20 -9.90 5.96 -18.03
CA LEU A 20 -9.89 4.55 -18.48
C LEU A 20 -10.54 4.29 -19.85
N GLU A 21 -11.24 5.25 -20.44
CA GLU A 21 -11.92 5.05 -21.74
C GLU A 21 -11.03 5.27 -22.98
N ILE A 22 -9.77 5.68 -22.81
CA ILE A 22 -8.85 5.96 -23.94
C ILE A 22 -7.99 4.73 -24.33
N LEU A 23 -8.00 3.64 -23.54
CA LEU A 23 -7.13 2.47 -23.77
C LEU A 23 -7.84 1.18 -24.19
N ALA A 24 -9.15 1.20 -24.46
CA ALA A 24 -9.95 -0.01 -24.76
C ALA A 24 -10.42 -0.13 -26.22
N LYS A 25 -9.77 0.56 -27.18
CA LYS A 25 -10.06 0.39 -28.62
C LYS A 25 -8.79 0.38 -29.47
N THR A 26 -8.02 -0.70 -29.41
CA THR A 26 -7.15 -1.14 -30.51
C THR A 26 -6.94 -2.64 -30.42
N ASP A 27 -7.48 -3.39 -31.38
CA ASP A 27 -7.00 -4.71 -31.78
C ASP A 27 -6.86 -4.72 -33.33
N PRO A 28 -6.04 -5.63 -33.90
CA PRO A 28 -5.04 -5.25 -34.91
C PRO A 28 -5.39 -5.66 -36.36
N THR A 29 -4.57 -5.16 -37.30
CA THR A 29 -4.43 -5.57 -38.71
C THR A 29 -5.29 -4.83 -39.73
N ALA A 30 -4.71 -3.78 -40.34
CA ALA A 30 -4.98 -3.38 -41.72
C ALA A 30 -3.83 -2.49 -42.23
N GLU A 31 -2.94 -3.06 -43.05
CA GLU A 31 -1.98 -2.30 -43.85
C GLU A 31 -2.71 -1.52 -44.95
N SER A 32 -2.52 -0.19 -45.01
CA SER A 32 -2.66 0.57 -46.25
C SER A 32 -1.84 1.88 -46.20
N LYS A 33 -1.30 2.22 -47.37
CA LYS A 33 -0.23 3.19 -47.71
C LYS A 33 -0.46 4.64 -47.22
N PRO A 34 0.61 5.45 -47.06
CA PRO A 34 0.50 6.82 -46.60
C PRO A 34 -0.04 7.74 -47.71
N ALA A 35 -1.27 8.23 -47.54
CA ALA A 35 -1.83 9.28 -48.37
C ALA A 35 -1.27 10.64 -47.95
N GLY A 36 -0.58 11.30 -48.87
CA GLY A 36 0.02 12.62 -48.70
C GLY A 36 -0.99 13.70 -48.32
N GLY A 37 -0.84 14.25 -47.13
CA GLY A 37 -1.52 15.46 -46.67
C GLY A 37 -0.84 16.70 -47.22
N LYS A 38 -1.52 17.41 -48.12
CA LYS A 38 -1.10 18.68 -48.72
C LYS A 38 -0.76 19.72 -47.63
N LEU A 39 0.50 20.18 -47.62
CA LEU A 39 0.93 21.32 -46.82
C LEU A 39 0.20 22.58 -47.34
N LYS A 40 -0.67 23.17 -46.50
CA LYS A 40 -1.18 24.52 -46.75
C LYS A 40 -0.02 25.51 -46.67
N ALA A 41 0.20 26.25 -47.75
CA ALA A 41 1.18 27.32 -47.84
C ALA A 41 0.88 28.40 -46.79
N VAL A 42 1.74 28.50 -45.78
CA VAL A 42 1.76 29.64 -44.85
C VAL A 42 2.51 30.78 -45.54
N LYS A 43 1.81 31.88 -45.81
CA LYS A 43 2.41 33.11 -46.35
C LYS A 43 3.50 33.63 -45.39
N PRO A 44 4.68 34.04 -45.86
CA PRO A 44 5.71 34.58 -44.98
C PRO A 44 5.29 35.98 -44.51
N LYS A 45 5.11 36.15 -43.20
CA LYS A 45 5.10 37.49 -42.60
C LYS A 45 6.52 38.03 -42.66
N LYS A 46 6.76 38.87 -43.66
CA LYS A 46 7.86 39.81 -43.75
C LYS A 46 7.60 40.89 -42.71
N ASP A 47 8.39 40.89 -41.64
CA ASP A 47 8.85 42.10 -40.95
C ASP A 47 10.06 41.70 -40.10
N ALA A 48 11.21 42.10 -40.63
CA ALA A 48 12.51 41.96 -40.01
C ALA A 48 12.59 42.93 -38.82
N VAL A 49 12.48 42.41 -37.61
CA VAL A 49 13.23 42.99 -36.49
C VAL A 49 14.58 42.31 -36.54
N ALA A 50 15.55 43.00 -37.12
CA ALA A 50 16.94 42.63 -37.09
C ALA A 50 17.41 42.57 -35.62
N SER A 51 17.21 41.42 -34.97
CA SER A 51 17.98 41.08 -33.79
C SER A 51 19.41 40.98 -34.25
N THR A 52 20.25 41.88 -33.76
CA THR A 52 21.70 41.79 -33.81
C THR A 52 22.17 40.56 -33.02
N GLU A 53 21.78 39.37 -33.46
CA GLU A 53 22.38 38.12 -33.02
C GLU A 53 23.77 38.10 -33.63
N THR A 54 24.70 38.68 -32.87
CA THR A 54 26.12 38.50 -33.13
C THR A 54 26.39 37.01 -33.17
N VAL A 55 26.56 36.47 -34.38
CA VAL A 55 26.93 35.07 -34.63
C VAL A 55 28.31 34.86 -34.01
N ARG A 56 28.33 34.46 -32.74
CA ARG A 56 29.57 34.17 -32.02
C ARG A 56 30.11 32.82 -32.47
N GLY A 57 31.40 32.79 -32.78
CA GLY A 57 32.10 31.54 -33.10
C GLY A 57 32.25 30.61 -31.88
N ARG A 58 32.69 29.38 -32.14
CA ARG A 58 33.04 28.43 -31.08
C ARG A 58 34.16 29.00 -30.20
N PRO A 59 34.10 28.86 -28.86
CA PRO A 59 35.16 29.36 -27.99
C PRO A 59 36.48 28.65 -28.33
N LYS A 60 37.58 29.41 -28.46
CA LYS A 60 38.89 28.92 -28.91
C LYS A 60 39.40 27.69 -28.14
N SER A 61 39.01 27.57 -26.87
CA SER A 61 39.39 26.43 -26.01
C SER A 61 38.48 25.20 -26.08
N GLY A 62 37.36 25.23 -26.82
CA GLY A 62 36.39 24.13 -26.93
C GLY A 62 35.65 23.73 -25.64
N ARG A 63 36.02 24.31 -24.50
CA ARG A 63 35.45 23.98 -23.19
C ARG A 63 33.99 24.42 -23.06
N ILE A 64 33.12 23.44 -22.80
CA ILE A 64 31.65 23.57 -22.73
C ILE A 64 31.15 24.61 -21.72
N TRP A 65 31.87 24.86 -20.64
CA TRP A 65 31.48 25.81 -19.58
C TRP A 65 31.71 27.28 -19.95
N LYS A 66 32.34 27.55 -21.09
CA LYS A 66 32.51 28.90 -21.64
C LYS A 66 31.42 29.27 -22.65
N THR A 67 30.40 28.44 -22.82
CA THR A 67 29.22 28.76 -23.62
C THR A 67 28.37 29.82 -22.91
N GLN A 68 27.67 30.66 -23.68
CA GLN A 68 26.85 31.72 -23.11
C GLN A 68 25.66 31.12 -22.37
N LYS A 69 25.55 31.44 -21.08
CA LYS A 69 24.39 31.03 -20.26
C LYS A 69 23.20 31.93 -20.60
N GLU A 70 22.06 31.34 -20.94
CA GLU A 70 20.82 32.11 -21.11
C GLU A 70 20.40 32.73 -19.77
N ARG A 71 20.00 34.00 -19.80
CA ARG A 71 19.38 34.63 -18.64
C ARG A 71 18.00 34.01 -18.46
N PHE A 72 17.64 33.60 -17.24
CA PHE A 72 16.29 33.12 -16.94
C PHE A 72 15.28 34.25 -17.20
N ALA A 73 14.68 34.28 -18.39
CA ALA A 73 13.77 35.34 -18.83
C ALA A 73 12.38 35.23 -18.18
N VAL A 74 12.04 34.07 -17.64
CA VAL A 74 10.71 33.80 -17.08
C VAL A 74 10.74 33.94 -15.56
N VAL A 75 10.27 35.08 -15.06
CA VAL A 75 9.86 35.21 -13.66
C VAL A 75 8.56 34.44 -13.50
N LYS A 76 8.60 33.28 -12.83
CA LYS A 76 7.38 32.55 -12.46
C LYS A 76 6.58 33.45 -11.52
N LYS A 77 5.49 34.04 -12.03
CA LYS A 77 4.55 34.83 -11.21
C LYS A 77 4.11 33.95 -10.05
N THR A 78 4.19 34.48 -8.84
CA THR A 78 3.88 33.76 -7.61
C THR A 78 2.45 33.23 -7.65
N ILE A 79 2.27 31.97 -7.26
CA ILE A 79 0.95 31.36 -7.15
C ILE A 79 0.16 32.19 -6.12
N ARG A 80 -1.07 32.60 -6.48
CA ARG A 80 -1.92 33.38 -5.59
C ARG A 80 -2.11 32.63 -4.27
N ARG A 81 -1.94 33.31 -3.14
CA ARG A 81 -2.17 32.72 -1.82
C ARG A 81 -3.64 32.35 -1.71
N LYS A 82 -3.92 31.17 -1.15
CA LYS A 82 -5.28 30.75 -0.81
C LYS A 82 -5.95 31.76 0.12
N THR A 83 -7.25 31.96 -0.07
CA THR A 83 -8.06 32.80 0.83
C THR A 83 -8.14 32.17 2.23
N THR A 84 -8.63 32.92 3.22
CA THR A 84 -8.87 32.40 4.58
C THR A 84 -9.81 31.21 4.57
N ASP A 85 -10.87 31.31 3.77
CA ASP A 85 -11.97 30.35 3.76
C ASP A 85 -11.53 29.04 3.12
N GLU A 86 -10.76 29.11 2.04
CA GLU A 86 -10.12 27.95 1.41
C GLU A 86 -9.16 27.23 2.37
N ARG A 87 -8.47 27.96 3.26
CA ARG A 87 -7.60 27.34 4.27
C ARG A 87 -8.38 26.66 5.38
N LEU A 88 -9.51 27.22 5.79
CA LEU A 88 -10.39 26.62 6.78
C LEU A 88 -11.07 25.37 6.23
N ALA A 89 -11.60 25.42 5.00
CA ALA A 89 -12.15 24.27 4.30
C ALA A 89 -11.12 23.14 4.17
N TYR A 90 -9.90 23.46 3.72
CA TYR A 90 -8.82 22.48 3.62
C TYR A 90 -8.45 21.85 4.98
N ARG A 91 -8.45 22.62 6.07
CA ARG A 91 -8.20 22.09 7.41
C ARG A 91 -9.31 21.14 7.87
N ALA A 92 -10.56 21.47 7.56
CA ALA A 92 -11.71 20.62 7.88
C ALA A 92 -11.66 19.30 7.10
N GLU A 93 -11.40 19.35 5.80
CA GLU A 93 -11.20 18.17 4.95
C GLU A 93 -10.07 17.28 5.46
N MET A 94 -8.91 17.88 5.76
CA MET A 94 -7.76 17.15 6.31
C MET A 94 -8.07 16.51 7.67
N LYS A 95 -8.89 17.15 8.51
CA LYS A 95 -9.32 16.59 9.79
C LYS A 95 -10.22 15.37 9.56
N GLN A 96 -11.20 15.47 8.66
CA GLN A 96 -12.09 14.36 8.32
C GLN A 96 -11.32 13.17 7.73
N ILE A 97 -10.37 13.41 6.81
CA ILE A 97 -9.53 12.36 6.23
C ILE A 97 -8.71 11.65 7.31
N LYS A 98 -8.14 12.41 8.26
CA LYS A 98 -7.36 11.84 9.36
C LYS A 98 -8.22 10.99 10.29
N GLU A 99 -9.40 11.48 10.64
CA GLU A 99 -10.35 10.76 11.49
C GLU A 99 -10.80 9.44 10.85
N LEU A 100 -11.14 9.48 9.56
CA LEU A 100 -11.47 8.28 8.80
C LEU A 100 -10.29 7.30 8.69
N SER A 101 -9.08 7.81 8.45
CA SER A 101 -7.88 6.96 8.41
C SER A 101 -7.60 6.31 9.77
N GLN A 102 -7.84 7.05 10.86
CA GLN A 102 -7.66 6.56 12.21
C GLN A 102 -8.69 5.48 12.54
N SER A 103 -9.98 5.69 12.23
CA SER A 103 -11.03 4.70 12.47
C SER A 103 -10.74 3.37 11.75
N LEU A 104 -10.27 3.41 10.50
CA LEU A 104 -9.89 2.22 9.75
C LEU A 104 -8.70 1.46 10.36
N LYS A 105 -7.72 2.19 10.91
CA LYS A 105 -6.57 1.58 11.60
C LYS A 105 -7.01 0.92 12.90
N ASP A 106 -7.88 1.58 13.65
CA ASP A 106 -8.38 1.09 14.92
C ASP A 106 -9.27 -0.16 14.74
N GLU A 107 -10.11 -0.18 13.72
CA GLU A 107 -10.88 -1.38 13.33
C GLU A 107 -9.95 -2.55 12.98
N ARG A 108 -8.91 -2.32 12.16
CA ARG A 108 -7.93 -3.37 11.82
C ARG A 108 -7.19 -3.87 13.06
N LYS A 109 -6.80 -2.97 13.95
CA LYS A 109 -6.10 -3.31 15.20
C LYS A 109 -7.00 -4.18 16.08
N ARG A 110 -8.26 -3.77 16.28
CA ARG A 110 -9.26 -4.52 17.04
C ARG A 110 -9.49 -5.91 16.46
N GLN A 111 -9.67 -6.05 15.15
CA GLN A 111 -9.83 -7.36 14.50
C GLN A 111 -8.60 -8.27 14.71
N ASN A 112 -7.39 -7.70 14.69
CA ASN A 112 -6.16 -8.47 14.93
C ASN A 112 -6.03 -8.91 16.39
N GLU A 113 -6.40 -8.03 17.34
CA GLU A 113 -6.43 -8.34 18.76
C GLU A 113 -7.46 -9.44 19.07
N GLU A 114 -8.67 -9.36 18.53
CA GLU A 114 -9.70 -10.40 18.66
C GLU A 114 -9.20 -11.75 18.11
N LYS A 115 -8.55 -11.77 16.93
CA LYS A 115 -7.93 -12.99 16.37
C LYS A 115 -6.79 -13.51 17.22
N ARG A 116 -6.04 -12.64 17.90
CA ARG A 116 -4.94 -13.03 18.78
C ARG A 116 -5.49 -13.66 20.05
N LEU A 117 -6.44 -13.01 20.72
CA LEU A 117 -7.11 -13.53 21.91
C LEU A 117 -7.75 -14.89 21.63
N ARG A 118 -8.46 -15.04 20.50
CA ARG A 118 -9.03 -16.34 20.10
C ARG A 118 -7.98 -17.43 19.93
N ARG A 119 -6.82 -17.11 19.36
CA ARG A 119 -5.70 -18.07 19.22
C ARG A 119 -5.10 -18.44 20.57
N GLU A 120 -4.94 -17.47 21.46
CA GLU A 120 -4.43 -17.69 22.82
C GLU A 120 -5.40 -18.56 23.64
N GLU A 121 -6.71 -18.29 23.57
CA GLU A 121 -7.74 -19.10 24.22
C GLU A 121 -7.77 -20.52 23.67
N ASN A 122 -7.77 -20.69 22.34
CA ASN A 122 -7.71 -22.01 21.72
C ASN A 122 -6.45 -22.78 22.13
N LYS A 123 -5.30 -22.09 22.24
CA LYS A 123 -4.05 -22.70 22.72
C LYS A 123 -4.16 -23.13 24.18
N ARG A 124 -4.72 -22.30 25.06
CA ARG A 124 -5.01 -22.68 26.46
C ARG A 124 -5.92 -23.90 26.53
N ARG A 125 -7.03 -23.88 25.78
CA ARG A 125 -7.99 -24.98 25.75
C ARG A 125 -7.33 -26.27 25.25
N ARG A 126 -6.46 -26.19 24.24
CA ARG A 126 -5.69 -27.34 23.75
C ARG A 126 -4.77 -27.89 24.84
N LEU A 127 -4.00 -27.05 25.52
CA LEU A 127 -3.10 -27.48 26.60
C LEU A 127 -3.88 -28.11 27.78
N GLU A 128 -5.03 -27.55 28.13
CA GLU A 128 -5.90 -28.09 29.18
C GLU A 128 -6.53 -29.42 28.76
N ASN A 129 -6.93 -29.55 27.49
CA ASN A 129 -7.44 -30.80 26.94
C ASN A 129 -6.35 -31.88 26.83
N GLU A 130 -5.14 -31.52 26.42
CA GLU A 130 -3.99 -32.43 26.41
C GLU A 130 -3.71 -32.97 27.83
N ARG A 131 -3.70 -32.09 28.84
CA ARG A 131 -3.58 -32.51 30.25
C ARG A 131 -4.73 -33.41 30.73
N LYS A 132 -5.96 -33.13 30.30
CA LYS A 132 -7.14 -33.94 30.67
C LYS A 132 -7.20 -35.28 29.93
N ALA A 133 -6.75 -35.32 28.68
CA ALA A 133 -6.72 -36.51 27.83
C ALA A 133 -5.51 -37.41 28.13
N GLU A 134 -4.54 -36.92 28.90
CA GLU A 134 -3.44 -37.70 29.41
C GLU A 134 -3.97 -38.78 30.38
N ILE A 135 -4.19 -39.98 29.85
CA ILE A 135 -4.58 -41.16 30.64
C ILE A 135 -3.30 -41.81 31.16
N VAL A 136 -3.09 -41.74 32.47
CA VAL A 136 -1.91 -42.30 33.13
C VAL A 136 -2.29 -43.60 33.85
N GLN A 137 -1.49 -44.65 33.63
CA GLN A 137 -1.58 -45.87 34.42
C GLN A 137 -0.69 -45.76 35.66
N ILE A 138 -1.28 -45.90 36.86
CA ILE A 138 -0.50 -45.89 38.09
C ILE A 138 0.22 -47.24 38.26
N ILE A 139 1.54 -47.19 38.46
CA ILE A 139 2.36 -48.36 38.78
C ILE A 139 2.64 -48.36 40.28
N ASN A 140 1.80 -49.07 41.06
CA ASN A 140 1.96 -49.15 42.51
C ASN A 140 3.18 -49.98 42.94
N ASN A 141 3.53 -51.03 42.16
CA ASN A 141 4.59 -51.96 42.52
C ASN A 141 5.91 -51.67 41.77
N PRO A 142 7.01 -51.31 42.46
CA PRO A 142 8.29 -51.00 41.83
C PRO A 142 8.98 -52.22 41.20
N ALA A 143 8.64 -53.44 41.64
CA ALA A 143 9.14 -54.67 41.02
C ALA A 143 8.65 -54.84 39.57
N LYS A 144 7.53 -54.19 39.20
CA LYS A 144 7.00 -54.22 37.82
C LYS A 144 7.99 -53.54 36.86
N LEU A 145 8.52 -52.36 37.21
CA LEU A 145 9.51 -51.66 36.40
C LEU A 145 10.81 -52.47 36.24
N LYS A 146 11.24 -53.17 37.29
CA LYS A 146 12.45 -54.00 37.26
C LYS A 146 12.30 -55.24 36.35
N ARG A 147 11.07 -55.76 36.18
CA ARG A 147 10.77 -56.90 35.30
C ARG A 147 10.58 -56.51 33.84
N MET A 148 10.38 -55.22 33.53
CA MET A 148 10.10 -54.77 32.16
C MET A 148 11.35 -54.80 31.27
N ARG A 149 11.14 -54.99 29.97
CA ARG A 149 12.22 -54.98 28.99
C ARG A 149 12.77 -53.56 28.83
N LYS A 150 14.09 -53.43 28.64
CA LYS A 150 14.77 -52.14 28.40
C LYS A 150 14.12 -51.27 27.31
N LYS A 151 13.56 -51.86 26.24
CA LYS A 151 12.85 -51.13 25.18
C LYS A 151 11.55 -50.48 25.69
N GLN A 152 10.79 -51.17 26.54
CA GLN A 152 9.55 -50.64 27.12
C GLN A 152 9.84 -49.53 28.12
N LEU A 153 10.91 -49.67 28.92
CA LEU A 153 11.36 -48.61 29.85
C LEU A 153 11.74 -47.31 29.13
N ARG A 154 12.23 -47.37 27.88
CA ARG A 154 12.51 -46.17 27.06
C ARG A 154 11.24 -45.49 26.54
N MET A 155 10.11 -46.19 26.49
CA MET A 155 8.83 -45.68 26.00
C MET A 155 7.95 -45.12 27.13
N ILE A 156 8.32 -45.36 28.40
CA ILE A 156 7.58 -44.83 29.55
C ILE A 156 8.00 -43.38 29.80
N GLU A 157 7.02 -42.48 29.78
CA GLU A 157 7.17 -41.11 30.27
C GLU A 157 6.59 -41.02 31.69
N LYS A 158 7.29 -40.31 32.59
CA LYS A 158 6.81 -40.09 33.95
C LYS A 158 5.98 -38.81 33.99
N ARG A 159 4.79 -38.87 34.59
CA ARG A 159 3.81 -37.77 34.66
C ARG A 159 3.31 -37.61 36.08
N ASP A 160 2.96 -36.38 36.46
CA ASP A 160 2.49 -36.05 37.80
C ASP A 160 1.03 -36.44 37.99
N LEU A 161 0.71 -37.08 39.12
CA LEU A 161 -0.63 -37.60 39.40
C LEU A 161 -1.59 -36.56 40.01
N ALA A 162 -1.09 -35.37 40.37
CA ALA A 162 -1.86 -34.39 41.16
C ALA A 162 -3.16 -33.90 40.48
N ASN A 163 -3.25 -33.97 39.14
CA ASN A 163 -4.36 -33.40 38.37
C ASN A 163 -4.97 -34.35 37.33
N VAL A 164 -4.65 -35.65 37.36
CA VAL A 164 -4.99 -36.60 36.28
C VAL A 164 -6.13 -37.54 36.69
N LYS A 165 -7.01 -37.86 35.73
CA LYS A 165 -8.08 -38.86 35.91
C LYS A 165 -7.49 -40.27 35.76
N VAL A 166 -7.53 -41.02 36.85
CA VAL A 166 -6.99 -42.38 36.95
C VAL A 166 -7.98 -43.39 36.36
N VAL A 167 -7.50 -44.31 35.54
CA VAL A 167 -8.22 -45.50 35.04
C VAL A 167 -7.56 -46.75 35.56
#